data_AF-A0A6H1ZE06-F1
#
_entry.id   AF-A0A6H1ZE06-F1
#
_cell.length_a   1.000
_cell.length_b   1.000
_cell.length_c   1.000
_cell.angle_alpha   90.00
_cell.angle_beta   90.00
_cell.angle_gamma   90.00
#
_symmetry.space_group_name_H-M   'P 1'
#
loop_
_entity.id
_entity.type
_entity.pdbx_description
1 polymer ?
#
loop_
_entity_poly.entity_id
_entity_poly.type
_entity_poly.pdbx_seq_one_letter_code
_entity_poly.pdbx_strand_id
1 'polypeptide(L)'
;MIRIGGSVGCRFSRPIIGTTCFEARILQNSEHKFFWVDSQFCITNKIYLIVNIDTFLTGSRWLPTSQALRDFVIATKNQLKSIGATKTNCRFTWDNESNEYCGFDYYWSCLAVIHDALGSEFDLGAGNFHTTRIDWYNSLGNKYSQGYYEVLDVHFQDGMDNESNIDFIAGKFKAIKDGFGIKRIAVTEGNNFWNVSTQRGHDLVKYQINTAENIGCEDFCFPFVNWTSNNVERHKNLTYCIDGNPIKDSNDNVLPFWQDMLNLILAKKPIITEELDDMKLQILKIGVNSNQVLWLQEILKLEYGFANPLLDGRFGSMTDKQVKEYQTANNLLVDGKVGKATTVDLIEKSADPAKWLRKLQILVAFE
;
A
#
# COMPACT_ATOMS: atom_id res chain seq x y z
N MET A 1 -4.45 4.00 -8.00
CA MET A 1 -3.05 4.05 -7.54
C MET A 1 -2.88 3.10 -6.38
N ILE A 2 -1.72 2.45 -6.30
CA ILE A 2 -1.42 1.37 -5.35
C ILE A 2 0.05 1.48 -4.94
N ARG A 3 0.35 1.28 -3.65
CA ARG A 3 1.74 1.20 -3.17
C ARG A 3 2.28 -0.19 -3.49
N ILE A 4 3.49 -0.27 -4.03
CA ILE A 4 4.12 -1.50 -4.49
C ILE A 4 5.52 -1.61 -3.87
N GLY A 5 5.85 -2.79 -3.34
CA GLY A 5 7.18 -3.06 -2.82
C GLY A 5 7.37 -4.45 -2.25
N GLY A 6 8.17 -4.54 -1.18
CA GLY A 6 8.68 -5.82 -0.68
C GLY A 6 7.88 -6.41 0.49
N SER A 7 7.91 -7.74 0.60
CA SER A 7 7.46 -8.53 1.75
C SER A 7 8.56 -9.45 2.26
N VAL A 8 8.27 -10.19 3.34
CA VAL A 8 9.19 -11.11 4.02
C VAL A 8 10.41 -10.34 4.55
N GLY A 9 10.14 -9.10 4.97
CA GLY A 9 11.14 -8.12 5.31
C GLY A 9 11.86 -8.43 6.62
N CYS A 10 13.08 -7.91 6.74
CA CYS A 10 13.94 -7.94 7.93
C CYS A 10 14.52 -9.33 8.29
N ARG A 11 14.05 -10.40 7.64
CA ARG A 11 14.67 -11.73 7.67
C ARG A 11 15.55 -11.97 6.46
N PHE A 12 14.95 -11.87 5.28
CA PHE A 12 15.58 -12.26 4.02
C PHE A 12 15.55 -11.15 2.97
N SER A 13 14.54 -10.29 3.02
CA SER A 13 14.47 -9.08 2.21
C SER A 13 14.68 -7.83 3.04
N ARG A 14 15.17 -6.77 2.40
CA ARG A 14 15.31 -5.43 2.99
C ARG A 14 14.62 -4.41 2.10
N PRO A 15 14.18 -3.27 2.66
CA PRO A 15 13.64 -2.20 1.83
C PRO A 15 14.74 -1.63 0.92
N ILE A 16 14.33 -1.12 -0.22
CA ILE A 16 15.21 -0.48 -1.19
C ILE A 16 14.52 0.75 -1.78
N ILE A 17 15.31 1.77 -2.12
CA ILE A 17 14.82 2.96 -2.82
C ILE A 17 14.13 2.53 -4.12
N GLY A 18 13.01 3.20 -4.43
CA GLY A 18 12.20 2.94 -5.61
C GLY A 18 10.94 2.12 -5.32
N THR A 19 10.88 1.44 -4.18
CA THR A 19 9.63 0.88 -3.64
C THR A 19 8.80 1.95 -2.91
N THR A 20 7.51 1.67 -2.71
CA THR A 20 6.57 2.62 -2.07
C THR A 20 5.85 2.05 -0.84
N CYS A 21 5.93 0.74 -0.64
CA CYS A 21 5.59 0.09 0.63
C CYS A 21 6.57 -1.04 0.96
N PHE A 22 6.61 -1.44 2.23
CA PHE A 22 7.41 -2.57 2.68
C PHE A 22 6.76 -3.24 3.89
N GLU A 23 6.54 -4.54 3.80
CA GLU A 23 6.13 -5.38 4.92
C GLU A 23 7.38 -5.84 5.70
N ALA A 24 7.44 -5.42 6.96
CA ALA A 24 8.55 -5.67 7.87
C ALA A 24 8.08 -6.54 9.04
N ARG A 25 8.71 -7.69 9.22
CA ARG A 25 8.34 -8.66 10.26
C ARG A 25 9.10 -8.39 11.54
N ILE A 26 8.37 -8.04 12.60
CA ILE A 26 8.90 -7.97 13.96
C ILE A 26 8.55 -9.25 14.70
N LEU A 27 9.57 -9.87 15.29
CA LEU A 27 9.45 -11.06 16.12
C LEU A 27 9.75 -10.68 17.56
N GLN A 28 9.23 -11.47 18.50
CA GLN A 28 9.67 -11.37 19.90
C GLN A 28 11.19 -11.61 20.00
N ASN A 29 11.80 -11.13 21.09
CA ASN A 29 13.24 -11.28 21.38
C ASN A 29 14.18 -10.65 20.34
N SER A 30 13.67 -9.77 19.48
CA SER A 30 14.46 -9.13 18.43
C SER A 30 15.20 -10.12 17.52
N GLU A 31 14.60 -11.29 17.26
CA GLU A 31 15.20 -12.31 16.36
C GLU A 31 15.54 -11.71 14.99
N HIS A 32 14.72 -10.77 14.51
CA HIS A 32 15.04 -9.96 13.33
C HIS A 32 15.81 -8.69 13.70
N LYS A 33 17.14 -8.79 13.68
CA LYS A 33 18.07 -7.70 14.02
C LYS A 33 17.91 -6.45 13.14
N PHE A 34 17.32 -6.59 11.95
CA PHE A 34 17.19 -5.51 10.98
C PHE A 34 15.88 -4.74 11.05
N PHE A 35 14.88 -5.23 11.80
CA PHE A 35 13.54 -4.62 11.85
C PHE A 35 13.59 -3.11 12.09
N TRP A 36 14.31 -2.66 13.11
CA TRP A 36 14.38 -1.25 13.47
C TRP A 36 15.14 -0.40 12.46
N VAL A 37 16.23 -0.93 11.89
CA VAL A 37 17.02 -0.24 10.86
C VAL A 37 16.21 -0.10 9.57
N ASP A 38 15.50 -1.15 9.18
CA ASP A 38 14.65 -1.16 7.99
C ASP A 38 13.42 -0.27 8.18
N SER A 39 12.82 -0.28 9.38
CA SER A 39 11.71 0.64 9.71
C SER A 39 12.16 2.10 9.62
N GLN A 40 13.32 2.45 10.19
CA GLN A 40 13.88 3.80 10.07
C GLN A 40 14.14 4.16 8.61
N PHE A 41 14.71 3.24 7.83
CA PHE A 41 14.92 3.43 6.41
C PHE A 41 13.61 3.72 5.67
N CYS A 42 12.55 2.95 5.94
CA CYS A 42 11.24 3.16 5.33
C CYS A 42 10.68 4.54 5.65
N ILE A 43 10.64 4.93 6.94
CA ILE A 43 10.10 6.23 7.35
C ILE A 43 10.91 7.38 6.74
N THR A 44 12.25 7.33 6.78
CA THR A 44 13.11 8.36 6.21
C THR A 44 12.95 8.50 4.69
N ASN A 45 12.70 7.40 3.98
CA ASN A 45 12.59 7.39 2.52
C ASN A 45 11.13 7.43 2.03
N LYS A 46 10.16 7.74 2.90
CA LYS A 46 8.72 7.80 2.57
C LYS A 46 8.19 6.50 1.93
N ILE A 47 8.72 5.36 2.38
CA ILE A 47 8.20 4.03 2.03
C ILE A 47 7.19 3.64 3.11
N TYR A 48 5.94 3.39 2.71
CA TYR A 48 4.88 3.06 3.64
C TYR A 48 5.17 1.74 4.36
N LEU A 49 5.21 1.76 5.69
CA LEU A 49 5.65 0.63 6.51
C LEU A 49 4.45 -0.21 6.98
N ILE A 50 4.42 -1.48 6.61
CA ILE A 50 3.47 -2.46 7.13
C ILE A 50 4.21 -3.32 8.16
N VAL A 51 3.91 -3.14 9.44
CA VAL A 51 4.54 -3.89 10.53
C VAL A 51 3.76 -5.16 10.78
N ASN A 52 4.32 -6.29 10.38
CA ASN A 52 3.76 -7.60 10.68
C ASN A 52 4.31 -8.10 12.01
N ILE A 53 3.43 -8.30 12.99
CA ILE A 53 3.80 -8.97 14.23
C ILE A 53 3.76 -10.48 13.94
N ASP A 54 4.93 -11.04 13.65
CA ASP A 54 5.09 -12.43 13.24
C ASP A 54 5.39 -13.31 14.47
N THR A 55 4.64 -14.40 14.62
CA THR A 55 4.83 -15.34 15.74
C THR A 55 5.88 -16.40 15.46
N PHE A 56 6.39 -16.50 14.24
CA PHE A 56 7.45 -17.43 13.91
C PHE A 56 8.68 -17.14 14.77
N LEU A 57 9.21 -18.15 15.46
CA LEU A 57 10.51 -18.10 16.10
C LEU A 57 11.37 -19.20 15.50
N THR A 58 12.68 -19.05 15.51
CA THR A 58 13.57 -20.08 14.94
C THR A 58 13.33 -21.44 15.60
N GLY A 59 12.67 -22.36 14.90
CA GLY A 59 12.33 -23.70 15.38
C GLY A 59 11.08 -23.80 16.29
N SER A 60 10.29 -22.72 16.46
CA SER A 60 9.07 -22.73 17.28
C SER A 60 8.10 -21.61 16.89
N ARG A 61 7.03 -21.41 17.68
CA ARG A 61 6.14 -20.25 17.56
C ARG A 61 5.85 -19.63 18.91
N TRP A 62 5.73 -18.31 18.92
CA TRP A 62 5.28 -17.56 20.07
C TRP A 62 3.76 -17.62 20.19
N LEU A 63 3.24 -18.15 21.31
CA LEU A 63 1.82 -18.14 21.65
C LEU A 63 1.59 -17.20 22.84
N PRO A 64 1.47 -15.88 22.61
CA PRO A 64 1.35 -14.92 23.69
C PRO A 64 0.05 -15.06 24.49
N THR A 65 0.14 -14.75 25.79
CA THR A 65 -1.06 -14.33 26.55
C THR A 65 -1.53 -12.97 26.06
N SER A 66 -2.80 -12.62 26.30
CA SER A 66 -3.33 -11.29 25.93
C SER A 66 -2.52 -10.14 26.52
N GLN A 67 -2.02 -10.28 27.75
CA GLN A 67 -1.19 -9.26 28.38
C GLN A 67 0.17 -9.13 27.68
N ALA A 68 0.84 -10.26 27.37
CA ALA A 68 2.13 -10.23 26.69
C ALA A 68 2.04 -9.63 25.28
N LEU A 69 0.98 -9.96 24.53
CA LEU A 69 0.74 -9.39 23.20
C LEU A 69 0.47 -7.88 23.29
N ARG A 70 -0.37 -7.45 24.24
CA ARG A 70 -0.64 -6.02 24.49
C ARG A 70 0.64 -5.24 24.78
N ASP A 71 1.45 -5.74 25.71
CA ASP A 71 2.68 -5.06 26.13
C ASP A 71 3.68 -4.95 24.97
N PHE A 72 3.79 -6.02 24.16
CA PHE A 72 4.61 -6.03 22.96
C PHE A 72 4.15 -4.99 21.92
N VAL A 73 2.84 -4.91 21.66
CA VAL A 73 2.26 -3.92 20.72
C VAL A 73 2.51 -2.50 21.21
N ILE A 74 2.28 -2.22 22.49
CA ILE A 74 2.49 -0.89 23.09
C ILE A 74 3.97 -0.48 23.00
N ALA A 75 4.89 -1.38 23.34
CA ALA A 75 6.32 -1.11 23.23
C ALA A 75 6.71 -0.83 21.77
N THR A 76 6.24 -1.67 20.84
CA THR A 76 6.56 -1.55 19.41
C THR A 76 6.05 -0.26 18.81
N LYS A 77 4.78 0.10 19.04
CA LYS A 77 4.19 1.33 18.50
C LYS A 77 4.86 2.59 19.06
N ASN A 78 5.22 2.59 20.34
CA ASN A 78 5.91 3.74 20.96
C ASN A 78 7.31 3.93 20.37
N GLN A 79 8.03 2.84 20.11
CA GLN A 79 9.34 2.91 19.47
C GLN A 79 9.23 3.36 18.00
N LEU A 80 8.24 2.86 17.25
CA LEU A 80 7.98 3.33 15.87
C LEU A 80 7.63 4.83 15.84
N LYS A 81 6.82 5.33 16.78
CA LYS A 81 6.55 6.76 16.89
C LYS A 81 7.81 7.58 17.15
N SER A 82 8.76 7.06 17.92
CA SER A 82 10.03 7.76 18.21
C SER A 82 10.90 7.96 16.96
N ILE A 83 10.71 7.15 15.90
CA ILE A 83 11.39 7.29 14.62
C ILE A 83 10.55 7.99 13.54
N GLY A 84 9.38 8.55 13.91
CA GLY A 84 8.51 9.31 13.01
C GLY A 84 7.38 8.53 12.34
N ALA A 85 7.11 7.30 12.78
CA ALA A 85 5.96 6.55 12.28
C ALA A 85 4.65 7.15 12.81
N THR A 86 3.67 7.24 11.91
CA THR A 86 2.32 7.73 12.16
C THR A 86 1.30 6.84 11.44
N LYS A 87 0.02 7.03 11.73
CA LYS A 87 -1.06 6.37 11.00
C LYS A 87 -1.03 6.62 9.47
N THR A 88 -0.44 7.71 9.01
CA THR A 88 -0.43 8.07 7.57
C THR A 88 0.68 7.38 6.79
N ASN A 89 1.77 6.97 7.46
CA ASN A 89 2.93 6.35 6.82
C ASN A 89 3.21 4.92 7.31
N CYS A 90 2.43 4.41 8.27
CA CYS A 90 2.61 3.10 8.86
C CYS A 90 1.27 2.48 9.32
N ARG A 91 1.16 1.16 9.21
CA ARG A 91 0.10 0.35 9.84
C ARG A 91 0.68 -0.95 10.38
N PHE A 92 -0.10 -1.63 11.20
CA PHE A 92 0.21 -2.98 11.68
C PHE A 92 -0.59 -4.03 10.92
N THR A 93 -0.13 -5.28 10.95
CA THR A 93 -0.87 -6.46 10.55
C THR A 93 -0.54 -7.62 11.49
N TRP A 94 -1.46 -8.58 11.61
CA TRP A 94 -1.34 -9.70 12.52
C TRP A 94 -1.04 -10.99 11.77
N ASP A 95 0.23 -11.39 11.94
CA ASP A 95 0.86 -12.69 11.74
C ASP A 95 0.77 -13.27 10.32
N ASN A 96 1.69 -14.19 10.00
CA ASN A 96 1.78 -14.78 8.66
C ASN A 96 1.23 -16.22 8.68
N GLU A 97 0.25 -16.47 7.82
CA GLU A 97 -0.34 -17.79 7.56
C GLU A 97 -0.83 -18.49 8.85
N SER A 98 -1.42 -17.72 9.77
CA SER A 98 -1.92 -18.17 11.08
C SER A 98 -2.80 -19.41 11.06
N ASN A 99 -3.49 -19.62 9.95
CA ASN A 99 -4.30 -20.79 9.71
C ASN A 99 -3.53 -22.12 9.65
N GLU A 100 -2.21 -22.11 9.62
CA GLU A 100 -1.36 -23.32 9.70
C GLU A 100 -1.16 -23.83 11.15
N TYR A 101 -1.29 -22.97 12.16
CA TYR A 101 -0.85 -23.29 13.53
C TYR A 101 -1.78 -22.84 14.65
N CYS A 102 -2.83 -22.06 14.36
CA CYS A 102 -3.85 -21.74 15.36
C CYS A 102 -5.28 -21.87 14.81
N GLY A 103 -6.26 -21.83 15.71
CA GLY A 103 -7.67 -21.71 15.35
C GLY A 103 -8.07 -20.26 15.10
N PHE A 104 -9.16 -20.06 14.35
CA PHE A 104 -9.66 -18.72 14.00
C PHE A 104 -10.06 -17.90 15.24
N ASP A 105 -10.66 -18.54 16.25
CA ASP A 105 -11.07 -17.82 17.47
C ASP A 105 -9.88 -17.28 18.27
N TYR A 106 -8.76 -18.03 18.31
CA TYR A 106 -7.52 -17.54 18.90
C TYR A 106 -6.98 -16.35 18.09
N TYR A 107 -6.87 -16.50 16.76
CA TYR A 107 -6.45 -15.43 15.87
C TYR A 107 -7.28 -14.15 16.06
N TRP A 108 -8.61 -14.29 16.12
CA TRP A 108 -9.54 -13.18 16.34
C TRP A 108 -9.34 -12.51 17.71
N SER A 109 -9.11 -13.31 18.76
CA SER A 109 -8.84 -12.77 20.10
C SER A 109 -7.54 -11.94 20.13
N CYS A 110 -6.51 -12.36 19.39
CA CYS A 110 -5.26 -11.61 19.24
C CYS A 110 -5.50 -10.29 18.50
N LEU A 111 -6.27 -10.28 17.40
CA LEU A 111 -6.63 -9.05 16.69
C LEU A 111 -7.30 -8.03 17.61
N ALA A 112 -8.27 -8.46 18.42
CA ALA A 112 -8.95 -7.58 19.38
C ALA A 112 -7.97 -6.96 20.39
N VAL A 113 -7.01 -7.74 20.89
CA VAL A 113 -5.97 -7.26 21.81
C VAL A 113 -5.04 -6.25 21.13
N ILE A 114 -4.60 -6.52 19.90
CA ILE A 114 -3.70 -5.65 19.15
C ILE A 114 -4.42 -4.33 18.83
N HIS A 115 -5.65 -4.39 18.33
CA HIS A 115 -6.45 -3.22 17.97
C HIS A 115 -6.63 -2.27 19.16
N ASP A 116 -7.03 -2.82 20.31
CA ASP A 116 -7.17 -2.06 21.55
C ASP A 116 -5.82 -1.48 22.01
N ALA A 117 -4.74 -2.25 21.91
CA ALA A 117 -3.40 -1.79 22.26
C ALA A 117 -2.88 -0.68 21.32
N LEU A 118 -3.28 -0.66 20.04
CA LEU A 118 -2.95 0.42 19.11
C LEU A 118 -3.73 1.70 19.40
N GLY A 119 -4.97 1.60 19.88
CA GLY A 119 -5.74 2.74 20.39
C GLY A 119 -6.03 3.82 19.32
N SER A 120 -6.30 3.38 18.08
CA SER A 120 -6.51 4.23 16.90
C SER A 120 -5.30 5.06 16.42
N GLU A 121 -4.14 4.95 17.08
CA GLU A 121 -2.91 5.66 16.68
C GLU A 121 -2.29 5.09 15.39
N PHE A 122 -2.61 3.84 15.08
CA PHE A 122 -2.27 3.16 13.82
C PHE A 122 -3.46 2.27 13.41
N ASP A 123 -3.57 1.99 12.12
CA ASP A 123 -4.52 1.00 11.61
C ASP A 123 -3.97 -0.42 11.79
N LEU A 124 -4.89 -1.38 11.85
CA LEU A 124 -4.62 -2.81 11.91
C LEU A 124 -5.19 -3.53 10.69
N GLY A 125 -4.36 -4.32 10.04
CA GLY A 125 -4.77 -5.29 9.04
C GLY A 125 -5.08 -6.66 9.65
N ALA A 126 -6.03 -7.36 9.05
CA ALA A 126 -6.42 -8.73 9.39
C ALA A 126 -6.45 -9.62 8.15
N GLY A 127 -5.90 -10.82 8.27
CA GLY A 127 -5.77 -11.80 7.20
C GLY A 127 -4.39 -12.42 7.17
N ASN A 128 -3.68 -12.28 6.04
CA ASN A 128 -2.41 -12.98 5.76
C ASN A 128 -2.53 -14.52 5.83
N PHE A 129 -3.70 -15.06 5.49
CA PHE A 129 -3.89 -16.50 5.45
C PHE A 129 -3.41 -17.06 4.12
N HIS A 130 -3.15 -18.37 4.08
CA HIS A 130 -3.05 -19.08 2.80
C HIS A 130 -4.19 -18.66 1.86
N THR A 131 -3.85 -18.43 0.60
CA THR A 131 -4.78 -17.89 -0.41
C THR A 131 -6.04 -18.73 -0.53
N THR A 132 -5.93 -20.04 -0.25
CA THR A 132 -7.01 -21.02 -0.30
C THR A 132 -8.01 -20.94 0.86
N ARG A 133 -7.69 -20.25 1.96
CA ARG A 133 -8.52 -20.17 3.19
C ARG A 133 -9.65 -19.15 3.10
N ILE A 134 -10.42 -19.24 2.02
CA ILE A 134 -11.60 -18.42 1.75
C ILE A 134 -12.62 -18.50 2.90
N ASP A 135 -12.70 -19.62 3.62
CA ASP A 135 -13.51 -19.78 4.82
C ASP A 135 -13.10 -18.84 5.96
N TRP A 136 -11.80 -18.64 6.18
CA TRP A 136 -11.29 -17.71 7.19
C TRP A 136 -11.47 -16.24 6.76
N TYR A 137 -11.27 -15.93 5.48
CA TYR A 137 -11.54 -14.59 4.95
C TYR A 137 -13.04 -14.22 5.08
N ASN A 138 -13.96 -15.16 4.83
CA ASN A 138 -15.38 -14.95 5.11
C ASN A 138 -15.66 -14.78 6.60
N SER A 139 -14.95 -15.49 7.46
CA SER A 139 -15.07 -15.36 8.91
C SER A 139 -14.63 -13.98 9.41
N LEU A 140 -13.58 -13.39 8.80
CA LEU A 140 -13.20 -11.98 9.04
C LEU A 140 -14.31 -11.03 8.58
N GLY A 141 -14.81 -11.20 7.35
CA GLY A 141 -15.89 -10.37 6.83
C GLY A 141 -17.14 -10.37 7.71
N ASN A 142 -17.57 -11.54 8.19
CA ASN A 142 -18.68 -11.67 9.13
C ASN A 142 -18.47 -10.89 10.45
N LYS A 143 -17.22 -10.71 10.86
CA LYS A 143 -16.86 -10.00 12.08
C LYS A 143 -16.43 -8.55 11.84
N TYR A 144 -16.42 -8.07 10.60
CA TYR A 144 -15.97 -6.72 10.26
C TYR A 144 -16.71 -5.62 11.03
N SER A 145 -18.02 -5.80 11.24
CA SER A 145 -18.87 -4.87 12.01
C SER A 145 -18.46 -4.70 13.47
N GLN A 146 -17.62 -5.58 14.02
CA GLN A 146 -17.07 -5.45 15.38
C GLN A 146 -15.93 -4.42 15.46
N GLY A 147 -15.33 -4.06 14.31
CA GLY A 147 -14.39 -2.93 14.23
C GLY A 147 -12.99 -3.17 14.79
N TYR A 148 -12.50 -4.43 14.79
CA TYR A 148 -11.14 -4.76 15.27
C TYR A 148 -10.05 -4.72 14.18
N TYR A 149 -10.38 -4.31 12.97
CA TYR A 149 -9.41 -4.10 11.90
C TYR A 149 -9.95 -3.14 10.85
N GLU A 150 -9.05 -2.46 10.15
CA GLU A 150 -9.38 -1.48 9.12
C GLU A 150 -9.08 -1.99 7.70
N VAL A 151 -8.13 -2.92 7.55
CA VAL A 151 -7.65 -3.43 6.25
C VAL A 151 -7.76 -4.95 6.18
N LEU A 152 -8.37 -5.47 5.12
CA LEU A 152 -8.31 -6.90 4.81
C LEU A 152 -6.99 -7.21 4.10
N ASP A 153 -6.09 -7.94 4.76
CA ASP A 153 -4.81 -8.34 4.17
C ASP A 153 -4.94 -9.72 3.53
N VAL A 154 -4.57 -9.85 2.26
CA VAL A 154 -4.68 -11.10 1.51
C VAL A 154 -3.34 -11.50 0.89
N HIS A 155 -3.14 -12.80 0.70
CA HIS A 155 -2.03 -13.32 -0.09
C HIS A 155 -2.49 -13.60 -1.52
N PHE A 156 -1.61 -13.31 -2.48
CA PHE A 156 -1.79 -13.60 -3.91
C PHE A 156 -0.82 -14.72 -4.31
N GLN A 157 -1.03 -15.90 -3.73
CA GLN A 157 -0.19 -17.09 -3.84
C GLN A 157 -1.05 -18.33 -4.15
N ASP A 158 -0.55 -19.54 -3.86
CA ASP A 158 -1.25 -20.82 -3.84
C ASP A 158 -2.33 -21.03 -4.92
N GLY A 159 -1.89 -21.36 -6.15
CA GLY A 159 -2.80 -21.73 -7.25
C GLY A 159 -3.23 -20.55 -8.12
N MET A 160 -2.70 -19.35 -7.88
CA MET A 160 -2.68 -18.28 -8.87
C MET A 160 -1.59 -18.56 -9.92
N ASP A 161 -1.74 -19.56 -10.79
CA ASP A 161 -0.66 -20.02 -11.71
C ASP A 161 -0.60 -19.27 -13.06
N ASN A 162 -1.69 -18.61 -13.43
CA ASN A 162 -1.87 -17.86 -14.68
C ASN A 162 -2.94 -16.77 -14.48
N GLU A 163 -3.11 -15.90 -15.49
CA GLU A 163 -4.06 -14.78 -15.50
C GLU A 163 -5.48 -15.18 -15.07
N SER A 164 -6.03 -16.26 -15.65
CA SER A 164 -7.38 -16.74 -15.31
C SER A 164 -7.51 -17.16 -13.84
N ASN A 165 -6.47 -17.76 -13.26
CA ASN A 165 -6.48 -18.11 -11.83
C ASN A 165 -6.33 -16.87 -10.94
N ILE A 166 -5.48 -15.92 -11.34
CA ILE A 166 -5.31 -14.63 -10.63
C ILE A 166 -6.66 -13.91 -10.57
N ASP A 167 -7.34 -13.75 -11.71
CA ASP A 167 -8.64 -13.08 -11.79
C ASP A 167 -9.71 -13.79 -10.95
N PHE A 168 -9.76 -15.12 -11.04
CA PHE A 168 -10.74 -15.90 -10.29
C PHE A 168 -10.58 -15.75 -8.78
N ILE A 169 -9.36 -15.82 -8.27
CA ILE A 169 -9.10 -15.74 -6.83
C ILE A 169 -9.21 -14.29 -6.35
N ALA A 170 -8.66 -13.31 -7.07
CA ALA A 170 -8.82 -11.90 -6.76
C ALA A 170 -10.30 -11.48 -6.74
N GLY A 171 -11.11 -12.02 -7.65
CA GLY A 171 -12.56 -11.85 -7.67
C GLY A 171 -13.25 -12.34 -6.41
N LYS A 172 -12.77 -13.42 -5.77
CA LYS A 172 -13.28 -13.88 -4.47
C LYS A 172 -12.97 -12.89 -3.36
N PHE A 173 -11.74 -12.38 -3.29
CA PHE A 173 -11.38 -11.36 -2.30
C PHE A 173 -12.19 -10.07 -2.48
N LYS A 174 -12.41 -9.65 -3.72
CA LYS A 174 -13.31 -8.54 -4.04
C LYS A 174 -14.73 -8.80 -3.56
N ALA A 175 -15.28 -10.00 -3.81
CA ALA A 175 -16.62 -10.37 -3.37
C ALA A 175 -16.76 -10.36 -1.85
N ILE A 176 -15.74 -10.81 -1.11
CA ILE A 176 -15.71 -10.74 0.36
C ILE A 176 -15.67 -9.27 0.81
N LYS A 177 -14.75 -8.48 0.26
CA LYS A 177 -14.63 -7.06 0.59
C LYS A 177 -15.96 -6.34 0.40
N ASP A 178 -16.54 -6.45 -0.79
CA ASP A 178 -17.75 -5.72 -1.15
C ASP A 178 -18.98 -6.28 -0.43
N GLY A 179 -19.08 -7.61 -0.28
CA GLY A 179 -20.20 -8.28 0.37
C GLY A 179 -20.33 -7.96 1.86
N PHE A 180 -19.21 -7.78 2.57
CA PHE A 180 -19.19 -7.40 3.98
C PHE A 180 -18.98 -5.89 4.20
N GLY A 181 -18.89 -5.09 3.13
CA GLY A 181 -18.70 -3.64 3.21
C GLY A 181 -17.34 -3.21 3.73
N ILE A 182 -16.32 -4.08 3.65
CA ILE A 182 -14.93 -3.77 4.02
C ILE A 182 -14.40 -2.66 3.12
N LYS A 183 -13.81 -1.64 3.74
CA LYS A 183 -13.40 -0.43 3.02
C LYS A 183 -12.04 -0.53 2.37
N ARG A 184 -11.10 -1.23 3.00
CA ARG A 184 -9.70 -1.29 2.57
C ARG A 184 -9.24 -2.74 2.45
N ILE A 185 -8.45 -3.01 1.42
CA ILE A 185 -7.86 -4.32 1.16
C ILE A 185 -6.42 -4.10 0.71
N ALA A 186 -5.54 -5.04 0.99
CA ALA A 186 -4.14 -4.98 0.62
C ALA A 186 -3.60 -6.37 0.32
N VAL A 187 -2.67 -6.46 -0.63
CA VAL A 187 -1.87 -7.67 -0.83
C VAL A 187 -0.57 -7.50 -0.06
N THR A 188 -0.42 -8.22 1.05
CA THR A 188 0.76 -8.19 1.91
C THR A 188 1.84 -9.19 1.49
N GLU A 189 1.46 -10.19 0.68
CA GLU A 189 2.38 -11.10 0.02
C GLU A 189 1.79 -11.62 -1.30
N GLY A 190 2.29 -11.10 -2.43
CA GLY A 190 1.98 -11.54 -3.79
C GLY A 190 3.12 -12.37 -4.40
N ASN A 191 3.06 -12.64 -5.70
CA ASN A 191 3.91 -13.59 -6.43
C ASN A 191 3.70 -15.05 -5.97
N ASN A 192 3.15 -15.87 -6.86
CA ASN A 192 3.01 -17.32 -6.67
C ASN A 192 4.34 -18.06 -6.92
N PHE A 193 5.41 -17.54 -6.33
CA PHE A 193 6.79 -18.04 -6.44
C PHE A 193 7.33 -18.18 -7.88
N TRP A 194 6.90 -17.31 -8.79
CA TRP A 194 7.42 -17.30 -10.16
C TRP A 194 8.83 -16.74 -10.23
N ASN A 195 9.57 -17.19 -11.24
CA ASN A 195 10.88 -16.65 -11.55
C ASN A 195 10.78 -15.26 -12.20
N VAL A 196 10.91 -14.20 -11.42
CA VAL A 196 10.84 -12.80 -11.88
C VAL A 196 12.05 -12.37 -12.71
N SER A 197 13.11 -13.19 -12.75
CA SER A 197 14.21 -13.04 -13.71
C SER A 197 13.89 -13.59 -15.11
N THR A 198 12.64 -13.99 -15.36
CA THR A 198 12.15 -14.39 -16.68
C THR A 198 10.99 -13.49 -17.09
N GLN A 199 10.80 -13.31 -18.41
CA GLN A 199 9.70 -12.53 -18.97
C GLN A 199 8.34 -12.98 -18.41
N ARG A 200 8.09 -14.30 -18.39
CA ARG A 200 6.83 -14.87 -17.89
C ARG A 200 6.59 -14.55 -16.42
N GLY A 201 7.57 -14.80 -15.54
CA GLY A 201 7.38 -14.56 -14.11
C GLY A 201 7.23 -13.08 -13.80
N HIS A 202 8.00 -12.24 -14.49
CA HIS A 202 7.87 -10.78 -14.41
C HIS A 202 6.47 -10.30 -14.84
N ASP A 203 5.98 -10.76 -15.99
CA ASP A 203 4.67 -10.35 -16.51
C ASP A 203 3.52 -10.79 -15.61
N LEU A 204 3.61 -11.98 -15.01
CA LEU A 204 2.59 -12.48 -14.07
C LEU A 204 2.56 -11.67 -12.77
N VAL A 205 3.69 -11.22 -12.24
CA VAL A 205 3.71 -10.29 -11.08
C VAL A 205 3.10 -8.94 -11.45
N LYS A 206 3.42 -8.38 -12.63
CA LYS A 206 2.78 -7.14 -13.11
C LYS A 206 1.27 -7.32 -13.28
N TYR A 207 0.84 -8.47 -13.77
CA TYR A 207 -0.57 -8.81 -13.88
C TYR A 207 -1.25 -8.84 -12.51
N GLN A 208 -0.65 -9.51 -11.51
CA GLN A 208 -1.17 -9.50 -10.14
C GLN A 208 -1.27 -8.09 -9.55
N ILE A 209 -0.29 -7.22 -9.78
CA ILE A 209 -0.32 -5.82 -9.33
C ILE A 209 -1.51 -5.09 -9.96
N ASN A 210 -1.72 -5.24 -11.27
CA ASN A 210 -2.85 -4.61 -11.97
C ASN A 210 -4.20 -5.16 -11.47
N THR A 211 -4.31 -6.47 -11.27
CA THR A 211 -5.53 -7.09 -10.74
C THR A 211 -5.80 -6.65 -9.30
N ALA A 212 -4.77 -6.54 -8.46
CA ALA A 212 -4.88 -6.02 -7.10
C ALA A 212 -5.39 -4.56 -7.10
N GLU A 213 -4.83 -3.70 -7.94
CA GLU A 213 -5.33 -2.33 -8.10
C GLU A 213 -6.79 -2.30 -8.55
N ASN A 214 -7.17 -3.14 -9.52
CA ASN A 214 -8.54 -3.23 -10.04
C ASN A 214 -9.57 -3.66 -8.99
N ILE A 215 -9.18 -4.48 -8.01
CA ILE A 215 -10.07 -4.84 -6.89
C ILE A 215 -10.05 -3.82 -5.74
N GLY A 216 -9.23 -2.77 -5.86
CA GLY A 216 -9.14 -1.66 -4.91
C GLY A 216 -8.10 -1.87 -3.81
N CYS A 217 -7.05 -2.66 -4.05
CA CYS A 217 -5.96 -2.80 -3.09
C CYS A 217 -5.15 -1.51 -2.94
N GLU A 218 -4.84 -1.15 -1.70
CA GLU A 218 -3.99 0.02 -1.40
C GLU A 218 -2.49 -0.31 -1.40
N ASP A 219 -2.14 -1.58 -1.14
CA ASP A 219 -0.78 -2.11 -1.12
C ASP A 219 -0.65 -3.40 -1.94
N PHE A 220 0.53 -3.60 -2.53
CA PHE A 220 0.99 -4.86 -3.09
C PHE A 220 2.46 -5.08 -2.73
N CYS A 221 2.70 -5.96 -1.77
CA CYS A 221 4.03 -6.40 -1.39
C CYS A 221 4.32 -7.77 -2.03
N PHE A 222 5.47 -7.94 -2.67
CA PHE A 222 5.94 -9.24 -3.16
C PHE A 222 7.21 -9.69 -2.42
N PRO A 223 7.43 -11.00 -2.23
CA PRO A 223 8.61 -11.54 -1.58
C PRO A 223 9.88 -11.03 -2.24
N PHE A 224 10.83 -10.65 -1.39
CA PHE A 224 12.22 -10.47 -1.79
C PHE A 224 12.42 -9.38 -2.85
N VAL A 225 11.98 -8.14 -2.61
CA VAL A 225 12.32 -7.05 -3.54
C VAL A 225 13.83 -6.83 -3.65
N ASN A 226 14.49 -6.85 -2.50
CA ASN A 226 15.94 -6.82 -2.37
C ASN A 226 16.34 -7.93 -1.40
N TRP A 227 16.88 -9.00 -1.94
CA TRP A 227 17.29 -10.19 -1.21
C TRP A 227 18.68 -10.00 -0.62
N THR A 228 18.84 -10.21 0.69
CA THR A 228 20.12 -9.97 1.38
C THR A 228 20.54 -11.09 2.34
N SER A 229 19.82 -12.23 2.42
CA SER A 229 20.23 -13.33 3.31
C SER A 229 19.58 -14.69 3.01
N ASN A 230 20.40 -15.75 2.93
CA ASN A 230 20.23 -17.09 3.56
C ASN A 230 20.97 -18.26 2.85
N ASN A 231 21.84 -18.02 1.87
CA ASN A 231 22.56 -19.09 1.13
C ASN A 231 21.67 -20.11 0.40
N VAL A 232 20.37 -19.84 0.22
CA VAL A 232 19.44 -20.70 -0.53
C VAL A 232 19.27 -20.15 -1.95
N GLU A 233 19.81 -20.85 -2.94
CA GLU A 233 19.79 -20.42 -4.34
C GLU A 233 18.38 -20.27 -4.93
N ARG A 234 17.38 -21.03 -4.45
CA ARG A 234 16.02 -20.99 -5.01
C ARG A 234 15.33 -19.62 -4.92
N HIS A 235 15.77 -18.73 -4.02
CA HIS A 235 15.17 -17.39 -3.90
C HIS A 235 15.79 -16.34 -4.84
N LYS A 236 16.93 -16.63 -5.49
CA LYS A 236 17.51 -15.75 -6.52
C LYS A 236 16.54 -15.48 -7.67
N ASN A 237 15.68 -16.45 -7.97
CA ASN A 237 14.69 -16.33 -9.03
C ASN A 237 13.47 -15.51 -8.62
N LEU A 238 13.26 -15.27 -7.33
CA LEU A 238 12.08 -14.58 -6.81
C LEU A 238 12.30 -13.09 -6.58
N THR A 239 13.56 -12.63 -6.63
CA THR A 239 13.95 -11.26 -6.33
C THR A 239 14.27 -10.45 -7.58
N TYR A 240 14.16 -9.14 -7.50
CA TYR A 240 14.66 -8.20 -8.53
C TYR A 240 16.08 -7.72 -8.23
N CYS A 241 16.44 -7.65 -6.94
CA CYS A 241 17.74 -7.16 -6.47
C CYS A 241 18.40 -8.12 -5.47
N ILE A 242 19.72 -8.20 -5.50
CA ILE A 242 20.53 -8.88 -4.49
C ILE A 242 21.50 -7.86 -3.92
N ASP A 243 21.44 -7.64 -2.60
CA ASP A 243 22.28 -6.67 -1.89
C ASP A 243 22.28 -5.27 -2.54
N GLY A 244 21.10 -4.82 -2.98
CA GLY A 244 20.88 -3.54 -3.64
C GLY A 244 21.20 -3.52 -5.14
N ASN A 245 21.71 -4.61 -5.71
CA ASN A 245 22.11 -4.69 -7.11
C ASN A 245 21.09 -5.46 -7.94
N PRO A 246 20.65 -4.95 -9.11
CA PRO A 246 19.78 -5.69 -10.01
C PRO A 246 20.40 -7.02 -10.44
N ILE A 247 19.55 -8.04 -10.64
CA ILE A 247 20.00 -9.35 -11.14
C ILE A 247 20.61 -9.20 -12.54
N LYS A 248 21.63 -10.02 -12.80
CA LYS A 248 22.33 -10.12 -14.08
C LYS A 248 22.14 -11.48 -14.74
N ASP A 249 22.28 -11.52 -16.06
CA ASP A 249 22.34 -12.76 -16.84
C ASP A 249 23.70 -13.47 -16.71
N SER A 250 23.88 -14.61 -17.39
CA SER A 250 25.13 -15.37 -17.39
C SER A 250 26.31 -14.65 -18.05
N ASN A 251 26.07 -13.54 -18.76
CA ASN A 251 27.07 -12.71 -19.41
C ASN A 251 27.37 -11.42 -18.62
N ASP A 252 26.91 -11.33 -17.36
CA ASP A 252 27.05 -10.17 -16.46
C ASP A 252 26.27 -8.91 -16.92
N ASN A 253 25.29 -9.06 -17.82
CA ASN A 253 24.39 -7.95 -18.19
C ASN A 253 23.24 -7.83 -17.20
N VAL A 254 22.91 -6.62 -16.77
CA VAL A 254 21.73 -6.35 -15.93
C VAL A 254 20.45 -6.72 -16.68
N LEU A 255 19.60 -7.54 -16.04
CA LEU A 255 18.28 -7.87 -16.57
C LEU A 255 17.36 -6.63 -16.55
N PRO A 256 16.49 -6.44 -17.55
CA PRO A 256 15.66 -5.24 -17.66
C PRO A 256 14.52 -5.18 -16.65
N PHE A 257 14.20 -6.31 -16.00
CA PHE A 257 12.96 -6.49 -15.23
C PHE A 257 12.86 -5.58 -14.00
N TRP A 258 13.98 -5.24 -13.34
CA TRP A 258 13.93 -4.30 -12.22
C TRP A 258 13.62 -2.89 -12.69
N GLN A 259 14.22 -2.45 -13.80
CA GLN A 259 13.94 -1.13 -14.35
C GLN A 259 12.48 -1.03 -14.84
N ASP A 260 11.94 -2.08 -15.45
CA ASP A 260 10.53 -2.12 -15.85
C ASP A 260 9.60 -2.08 -14.60
N MET A 261 9.95 -2.82 -13.55
CA MET A 261 9.20 -2.78 -12.29
C MET A 261 9.25 -1.39 -11.63
N LEU A 262 10.43 -0.73 -11.61
CA LEU A 262 10.55 0.65 -11.12
C LEU A 262 9.64 1.62 -11.90
N ASN A 263 9.59 1.50 -13.22
CA ASN A 263 8.70 2.32 -14.05
C ASN A 263 7.23 2.09 -13.67
N LEU A 264 6.84 0.82 -13.42
CA LEU A 264 5.50 0.49 -12.96
C LEU A 264 5.20 1.07 -11.58
N ILE A 265 6.13 0.94 -10.62
CA ILE A 265 5.97 1.49 -9.27
C ILE A 265 5.79 3.01 -9.34
N LEU A 266 6.64 3.70 -10.11
CA LEU A 266 6.55 5.15 -10.29
C LEU A 266 5.22 5.57 -10.94
N ALA A 267 4.72 4.81 -11.91
CA ALA A 267 3.46 5.11 -12.59
C ALA A 267 2.23 4.89 -11.69
N LYS A 268 2.32 4.00 -10.69
CA LYS A 268 1.20 3.64 -9.80
C LYS A 268 1.29 4.23 -8.40
N LYS A 269 2.43 4.84 -8.04
CA LYS A 269 2.71 5.44 -6.73
C LYS A 269 1.61 6.44 -6.36
N PRO A 270 0.91 6.25 -5.22
CA PRO A 270 -0.08 7.21 -4.73
C PRO A 270 0.53 8.58 -4.45
N ILE A 271 -0.28 9.62 -4.59
CA ILE A 271 0.15 10.98 -4.29
C ILE A 271 -0.04 11.19 -2.79
N ILE A 272 1.07 11.16 -2.05
CA ILE A 272 1.03 11.44 -0.61
C ILE A 272 0.98 12.95 -0.39
N THR A 273 0.07 13.40 0.47
CA THR A 273 -0.16 14.84 0.69
C THR A 273 1.10 15.58 1.15
N GLU A 274 2.00 14.92 1.87
CA GLU A 274 3.28 15.46 2.31
C GLU A 274 4.21 15.85 1.14
N GLU A 275 4.11 15.21 -0.03
CA GLU A 275 4.84 15.63 -1.23
C GLU A 275 4.27 16.92 -1.82
N LEU A 276 3.01 17.24 -1.52
CA LEU A 276 2.40 18.53 -1.86
C LEU A 276 2.78 19.64 -0.88
N ASP A 277 3.33 19.33 0.30
CA ASP A 277 3.77 20.33 1.27
C ASP A 277 4.99 21.12 0.76
N ASP A 278 5.82 20.46 -0.05
CA ASP A 278 6.94 21.09 -0.74
C ASP A 278 6.49 21.97 -1.92
N MET A 279 5.23 21.87 -2.34
CA MET A 279 4.63 22.71 -3.38
C MET A 279 3.97 23.93 -2.73
N LYS A 280 4.13 25.12 -3.34
CA LYS A 280 3.45 26.37 -2.91
C LYS A 280 1.95 26.36 -3.26
N LEU A 281 1.22 25.34 -2.83
CA LEU A 281 -0.22 25.22 -3.08
C LEU A 281 -1.00 26.22 -2.25
N GLN A 282 -1.86 26.99 -2.93
CA GLN A 282 -2.81 27.88 -2.29
C GLN A 282 -4.17 27.18 -2.14
N ILE A 283 -4.96 27.57 -1.15
CA ILE A 283 -6.37 27.15 -1.09
C ILE A 283 -7.14 27.91 -2.17
N LEU A 284 -7.54 27.23 -3.24
CA LEU A 284 -8.31 27.83 -4.32
C LEU A 284 -9.76 28.00 -3.88
N LYS A 285 -10.30 29.20 -4.07
CA LYS A 285 -11.66 29.59 -3.69
C LYS A 285 -12.08 30.81 -4.51
N ILE A 286 -13.36 31.18 -4.44
CA ILE A 286 -13.88 32.38 -5.12
C ILE A 286 -12.95 33.59 -4.93
N GLY A 287 -12.63 34.25 -6.06
CA GLY A 287 -11.81 35.46 -6.12
C GLY A 287 -10.31 35.21 -6.32
N VAL A 288 -9.83 33.98 -6.15
CA VAL A 288 -8.43 33.63 -6.48
C VAL A 288 -8.22 33.71 -8.00
N ASN A 289 -7.11 34.30 -8.41
CA ASN A 289 -6.66 34.34 -9.79
C ASN A 289 -5.22 33.81 -9.86
N SER A 290 -5.02 32.66 -10.50
CA SER A 290 -3.71 31.99 -10.55
C SER A 290 -3.65 30.88 -11.61
N ASN A 291 -2.44 30.43 -11.92
CA ASN A 291 -2.21 29.26 -12.78
C ASN A 291 -2.74 27.96 -12.12
N GLN A 292 -2.76 27.89 -10.79
CA GLN A 292 -3.39 26.78 -10.06
C GLN A 292 -4.92 26.73 -10.29
N VAL A 293 -5.59 27.87 -10.44
CA VAL A 293 -7.01 27.89 -10.82
C VAL A 293 -7.19 27.46 -12.28
N LEU A 294 -6.28 27.87 -13.17
CA LEU A 294 -6.32 27.42 -14.57
C LEU A 294 -6.20 25.89 -14.65
N TRP A 295 -5.25 25.32 -13.91
CA TRP A 295 -5.10 23.88 -13.75
C TRP A 295 -6.39 23.21 -13.27
N LEU A 296 -7.02 23.77 -12.23
CA LEU A 296 -8.29 23.26 -11.69
C LEU A 296 -9.40 23.27 -12.73
N GLN A 297 -9.56 24.37 -13.47
CA GLN A 297 -10.58 24.50 -14.50
C GLN A 297 -10.35 23.49 -15.64
N GLU A 298 -9.10 23.26 -16.02
CA GLU A 298 -8.73 22.30 -17.05
C GLU A 298 -9.01 20.85 -16.63
N ILE A 299 -8.63 20.45 -15.41
CA ILE A 299 -8.85 19.07 -14.94
C ILE A 299 -10.33 18.76 -14.76
N LEU A 300 -11.11 19.70 -14.19
CA LEU A 300 -12.57 19.58 -14.09
C LEU A 300 -13.22 19.39 -15.46
N LYS A 301 -12.73 20.08 -16.49
CA LYS A 301 -13.26 19.98 -17.85
C LYS A 301 -12.85 18.69 -18.56
N LEU A 302 -11.56 18.37 -18.57
CA LEU A 302 -11.01 17.30 -19.39
C LEU A 302 -11.24 15.90 -18.80
N GLU A 303 -11.18 15.77 -17.47
CA GLU A 303 -11.30 14.48 -16.79
C GLU A 303 -12.72 14.21 -16.28
N TYR A 304 -13.44 15.28 -15.90
CA TYR A 304 -14.71 15.16 -15.19
C TYR A 304 -15.90 15.75 -15.96
N GLY A 305 -15.68 16.23 -17.19
CA GLY A 305 -16.75 16.65 -18.10
C GLY A 305 -17.47 17.94 -17.70
N PHE A 306 -16.96 18.71 -16.75
CA PHE A 306 -17.57 19.97 -16.37
C PHE A 306 -17.41 21.00 -17.50
N ALA A 307 -18.53 21.42 -18.09
CA ALA A 307 -18.54 22.42 -19.14
C ALA A 307 -18.14 23.79 -18.56
N ASN A 308 -16.90 24.21 -18.83
CA ASN A 308 -16.45 25.58 -18.57
C ASN A 308 -16.05 26.26 -19.89
N PRO A 309 -16.75 27.33 -20.32
CA PRO A 309 -16.38 28.10 -21.50
C PRO A 309 -15.14 28.99 -21.28
N LEU A 310 -14.77 29.25 -20.02
CA LEU A 310 -13.69 30.16 -19.64
C LEU A 310 -12.66 29.43 -18.77
N LEU A 311 -11.54 29.06 -19.39
CA LEU A 311 -10.35 28.55 -18.71
C LEU A 311 -9.36 29.72 -18.55
N ASP A 312 -9.70 30.66 -17.68
CA ASP A 312 -9.06 31.97 -17.57
C ASP A 312 -8.19 32.14 -16.32
N GLY A 313 -8.09 31.10 -15.49
CA GLY A 313 -7.36 31.15 -14.23
C GLY A 313 -8.07 31.94 -13.13
N ARG A 314 -9.34 32.32 -13.32
CA ARG A 314 -10.12 33.07 -12.33
C ARG A 314 -11.17 32.19 -11.67
N PHE A 315 -11.12 32.08 -10.36
CA PHE A 315 -12.04 31.26 -9.61
C PHE A 315 -13.34 32.04 -9.41
N GLY A 316 -14.23 31.97 -10.40
CA GLY A 316 -15.55 32.58 -10.38
C GLY A 316 -16.65 31.67 -9.83
N SER A 317 -17.89 32.13 -9.90
CA SER A 317 -19.07 31.38 -9.45
C SER A 317 -19.27 30.05 -10.20
N MET A 318 -18.89 30.00 -11.48
CA MET A 318 -18.95 28.75 -12.26
C MET A 318 -17.97 27.70 -11.72
N THR A 319 -16.71 28.09 -11.46
CA THR A 319 -15.72 27.18 -10.89
C THR A 319 -16.11 26.72 -9.48
N ASP A 320 -16.65 27.61 -8.64
CA ASP A 320 -17.18 27.25 -7.30
C ASP A 320 -18.28 26.19 -7.38
N LYS A 321 -19.23 26.36 -8.30
CA LYS A 321 -20.30 25.39 -8.54
C LYS A 321 -19.72 24.02 -8.94
N GLN A 322 -18.80 24.00 -9.90
CA GLN A 322 -18.17 22.75 -10.38
C GLN A 322 -17.37 22.05 -9.28
N VAL A 323 -16.64 22.80 -8.44
CA VAL A 323 -15.90 22.24 -7.31
C VAL A 323 -16.86 21.60 -6.29
N LYS A 324 -17.97 22.26 -5.95
CA LYS A 324 -18.96 21.70 -5.01
C LYS A 324 -19.66 20.46 -5.58
N GLU A 325 -19.99 20.46 -6.87
CA GLU A 325 -20.54 19.29 -7.56
C GLU A 325 -19.54 18.13 -7.55
N TYR A 326 -18.27 18.39 -7.85
CA TYR A 326 -17.20 17.40 -7.78
C TYR A 326 -17.01 16.85 -6.36
N GLN A 327 -16.91 17.73 -5.36
CA GLN A 327 -16.75 17.35 -3.95
C GLN A 327 -17.92 16.46 -3.48
N THR A 328 -19.15 16.81 -3.87
CA THR A 328 -20.36 16.03 -3.56
C THR A 328 -20.29 14.64 -4.20
N ALA A 329 -19.96 14.56 -5.49
CA ALA A 329 -19.88 13.30 -6.23
C ALA A 329 -18.80 12.36 -5.68
N ASN A 330 -17.76 12.90 -5.03
CA ASN A 330 -16.59 12.16 -4.57
C ASN A 330 -16.52 12.00 -3.04
N ASN A 331 -17.59 12.31 -2.30
CA ASN A 331 -17.65 12.21 -0.83
C ASN A 331 -16.56 13.02 -0.11
N LEU A 332 -16.19 14.18 -0.66
CA LEU A 332 -15.28 15.14 -0.03
C LEU A 332 -16.07 16.15 0.82
N LEU A 333 -15.35 16.92 1.64
CA LEU A 333 -15.95 18.07 2.32
C LEU A 333 -16.45 19.09 1.29
N VAL A 334 -17.76 19.34 1.25
CA VAL A 334 -18.40 20.23 0.26
C VAL A 334 -18.35 21.68 0.73
N ASP A 335 -17.19 22.31 0.61
CA ASP A 335 -16.95 23.70 1.03
C ASP A 335 -16.62 24.67 -0.12
N GLY A 336 -16.54 24.16 -1.36
CA GLY A 336 -16.15 24.94 -2.54
C GLY A 336 -14.68 25.37 -2.56
N LYS A 337 -13.86 24.85 -1.64
CA LYS A 337 -12.43 25.16 -1.56
C LYS A 337 -11.62 23.97 -2.04
N VAL A 338 -10.63 24.26 -2.88
CA VAL A 338 -9.69 23.24 -3.33
C VAL A 338 -8.42 23.36 -2.50
N GLY A 339 -8.35 22.55 -1.44
CA GLY A 339 -7.13 22.29 -0.67
C GLY A 339 -6.53 20.93 -1.04
N LYS A 340 -5.48 20.50 -0.31
CA LYS A 340 -4.72 19.27 -0.58
C LYS A 340 -5.60 18.05 -0.83
N ALA A 341 -6.61 17.80 -0.01
CA ALA A 341 -7.50 16.64 -0.16
C ALA A 341 -8.25 16.63 -1.51
N THR A 342 -8.82 17.77 -1.91
CA THR A 342 -9.51 17.88 -3.20
C THR A 342 -8.52 17.83 -4.37
N THR A 343 -7.34 18.45 -4.24
CA THR A 343 -6.28 18.38 -5.25
C THR A 343 -5.81 16.96 -5.49
N VAL A 344 -5.57 16.18 -4.43
CA VAL A 344 -5.19 14.76 -4.53
C VAL A 344 -6.30 13.98 -5.22
N ASP A 345 -7.55 14.03 -4.73
CA ASP A 345 -8.67 13.27 -5.31
C ASP A 345 -8.87 13.57 -6.82
N LEU A 346 -8.76 14.85 -7.22
CA LEU A 346 -8.80 15.28 -8.61
C LEU A 346 -7.71 14.64 -9.47
N ILE A 347 -6.50 14.47 -8.93
CA ILE A 347 -5.40 13.85 -9.68
C ILE A 347 -5.54 12.33 -9.68
N GLU A 348 -5.79 11.70 -8.53
CA GLU A 348 -5.79 10.24 -8.42
C GLU A 348 -6.91 9.57 -9.22
N LYS A 349 -8.05 10.26 -9.39
CA LYS A 349 -9.19 9.76 -10.19
C LYS A 349 -9.16 10.18 -11.66
N SER A 350 -8.14 10.92 -12.09
CA SER A 350 -7.95 11.24 -13.51
C SER A 350 -7.45 10.03 -14.30
N ALA A 351 -7.59 10.08 -15.62
CA ALA A 351 -7.08 9.02 -16.50
C ALA A 351 -5.54 8.92 -16.51
N ASP A 352 -4.83 10.00 -16.18
CA ASP A 352 -3.37 10.07 -16.11
C ASP A 352 -2.92 10.95 -14.92
N PRO A 353 -2.86 10.37 -13.70
CA PRO A 353 -2.46 11.09 -12.49
C PRO A 353 -1.08 11.76 -12.61
N ALA A 354 -0.11 11.08 -13.24
CA ALA A 354 1.26 11.58 -13.37
C ALA A 354 1.32 12.84 -14.23
N LYS A 355 0.57 12.88 -15.34
CA LYS A 355 0.45 14.08 -16.19
C LYS A 355 -0.12 15.26 -15.42
N TRP A 356 -1.20 15.06 -14.67
CA TRP A 356 -1.87 16.14 -13.94
C TRP A 356 -1.04 16.67 -12.78
N LEU A 357 -0.36 15.78 -12.04
CA LEU A 357 0.58 16.18 -11.00
C LEU A 357 1.75 16.98 -11.59
N ARG A 358 2.37 16.50 -12.67
CA ARG A 358 3.47 17.21 -13.34
C ARG A 358 3.04 18.57 -13.86
N LYS A 359 1.83 18.67 -14.43
CA LYS A 359 1.28 19.95 -14.88
C LYS A 359 1.10 20.92 -13.71
N LEU A 360 0.57 20.46 -12.58
CA LEU A 360 0.43 21.28 -11.37
C LEU A 360 1.79 21.75 -10.86
N GLN A 361 2.78 20.86 -10.77
CA GLN A 361 4.15 21.18 -10.34
C GLN A 361 4.78 22.26 -11.22
N ILE A 362 4.65 22.14 -12.55
CA ILE A 362 5.15 23.13 -13.49
C ILE A 362 4.46 24.49 -13.27
N LEU A 363 3.13 24.51 -13.19
CA LEU A 363 2.37 25.76 -13.04
C LEU A 363 2.65 26.46 -11.70
N VAL A 364 2.81 25.70 -10.62
CA VAL A 364 3.20 26.21 -9.29
C VAL A 364 4.63 26.76 -9.30
N ALA A 365 5.55 26.18 -10.10
CA ALA A 365 6.91 26.69 -10.21
C ALA A 365 7.02 28.04 -10.96
N PHE A 366 6.00 28.38 -11.76
CA PHE A 366 5.91 29.63 -12.51
C PHE A 366 5.04 30.71 -11.84
N GLU A 367 4.51 30.43 -10.64
CA GLU A 367 3.87 31.39 -9.73
C GLU A 367 4.84 31.92 -8.67
#